data_AF-A0A7S0RIF9-F1
#
_entry.id   AF-A0A7S0RIF9-F1
#
_cell.length_a   1.000
_cell.length_b   1.000
_cell.length_c   1.000
_cell.angle_alpha   90.00
_cell.angle_beta   90.00
_cell.angle_gamma   90.00
#
_symmetry.space_group_name_H-M   'P 1'
#
loop_
_entity.id
_entity.type
_entity.pdbx_description
1 polymer ?
#
loop_
_entity_poly.entity_id
_entity_poly.type
_entity_poly.pdbx_seq_one_letter_code
_entity_poly.pdbx_strand_id
1 'polypeptide(L)'
;QDSGTFSHNMAAAHHRALRVRVFAGPGHDATVGSSAGPKYVRNRAPTLRKLLQQPGILKGPCCHDGLSARLIERAGFQFAFMSGFCTAGAKLGMPDTGLISYSEMLDTGRAANEATRAIPIIGDGDTGYGNAMNVKRTVRGYAQAGFAGILIEDQVAPKSCGHVRGKRVASREEAVARIRAAVDAREEGADILILARTDARQAESLDEALWRVAAFADAGADILFVDALESEAEMRAFCRAGGAAARVPKMANMLEGGGKTPIMSPAQLEDMGFKLVAYPLSLLGVSIRAMEGALAGLREGRVPGADELGSFASIQAAVGFPEYYEEEARYAISLSNERTTSWKPTATSPTATTASPPLSAASAASSAASAASASSGGGSGAASVVEADAVIEESSATTLVSKAPPAREEGSSGSGSTPRPRYFLVKITDKSNGVAKLETRIPANFMAGLTALVPAVAGVNIESMINSAMRERTGGDPKAPIVSLDTGSGDKLEVFVEM
;
A
#
# COMPACT_ATOMS: atom_id res chain seq x y z
N GLN A 1 31.40 58.25 29.12
CA GLN A 1 31.97 57.21 29.97
C GLN A 1 31.10 55.97 29.82
N ASP A 2 31.45 54.94 29.05
CA ASP A 2 32.58 54.79 28.11
C ASP A 2 32.13 53.83 26.98
N SER A 3 32.24 54.25 25.72
CA SER A 3 33.32 53.90 24.77
C SER A 3 33.44 52.38 24.49
N GLY A 4 33.25 52.00 23.21
CA GLY A 4 33.06 50.61 22.79
C GLY A 4 32.76 50.48 21.30
N THR A 5 33.62 51.02 20.44
CA THR A 5 33.44 51.06 18.98
C THR A 5 33.77 49.72 18.32
N PHE A 6 32.88 49.22 17.47
CA PHE A 6 33.22 48.29 16.38
C PHE A 6 32.59 48.76 15.08
N SER A 7 33.39 48.94 14.04
CA SER A 7 32.93 49.34 12.70
C SER A 7 32.98 48.18 11.71
N HIS A 8 31.93 48.00 10.92
CA HIS A 8 31.98 47.21 9.69
C HIS A 8 31.37 47.99 8.52
N ASN A 9 31.97 47.83 7.34
CA ASN A 9 31.72 48.67 6.18
C ASN A 9 30.37 48.41 5.52
N MET A 10 29.77 49.47 4.96
CA MET A 10 28.73 49.33 3.94
C MET A 10 29.34 48.75 2.66
N ALA A 11 29.06 47.48 2.37
CA ALA A 11 29.21 46.92 1.04
C ALA A 11 27.88 47.05 0.29
N ALA A 12 27.77 48.02 -0.62
CA ALA A 12 26.55 48.27 -1.39
C ALA A 12 26.34 47.18 -2.46
N ALA A 13 25.62 46.12 -2.11
CA ALA A 13 25.28 45.04 -3.03
C ALA A 13 24.27 45.52 -4.09
N HIS A 14 24.75 45.79 -5.31
CA HIS A 14 23.91 46.16 -6.45
C HIS A 14 23.01 44.98 -6.89
N HIS A 15 21.79 44.91 -6.38
CA HIS A 15 20.75 44.03 -6.88
C HIS A 15 20.32 44.42 -8.31
N ARG A 16 21.08 43.96 -9.30
CA ARG A 16 20.79 44.15 -10.72
C ARG A 16 19.67 43.20 -11.16
N ALA A 17 18.42 43.64 -11.01
CA ALA A 17 17.24 42.85 -11.33
C ALA A 17 17.29 42.26 -12.76
N LEU A 18 17.25 40.92 -12.86
CA LEU A 18 17.34 40.20 -14.13
C LEU A 18 16.00 40.29 -14.87
N ARG A 19 15.82 41.31 -15.71
CA ARG A 19 14.63 41.45 -16.57
C ARG A 19 14.69 40.47 -17.74
N VAL A 20 14.16 39.27 -17.54
CA VAL A 20 13.87 38.32 -18.62
C VAL A 20 12.83 38.96 -19.55
N ARG A 21 13.22 39.24 -20.79
CA ARG A 21 12.28 39.61 -21.88
C ARG A 21 11.96 38.35 -22.67
N VAL A 22 10.73 37.85 -22.53
CA VAL A 22 10.18 36.88 -23.49
C VAL A 22 9.92 37.62 -24.79
N PHE A 23 10.67 37.28 -25.84
CA PHE A 23 10.38 37.76 -27.19
C PHE A 23 9.28 36.89 -27.81
N ALA A 24 8.09 37.46 -27.95
CA ALA A 24 7.10 36.92 -28.88
C ALA A 24 7.60 37.17 -30.31
N GLY A 25 7.88 36.10 -31.05
CA GLY A 25 8.21 36.19 -32.48
C GLY A 25 7.00 36.65 -33.31
N PRO A 26 7.21 37.27 -34.49
CA PRO A 26 6.11 37.64 -35.36
C PRO A 26 5.37 36.38 -35.83
N GLY A 27 4.04 36.43 -35.82
CA GLY A 27 3.20 35.27 -36.12
C GLY A 27 3.42 34.73 -37.52
N HIS A 28 3.61 33.42 -37.63
CA HIS A 28 3.26 32.69 -38.84
C HIS A 28 1.87 32.09 -38.64
N ASP A 29 0.95 32.41 -39.56
CA ASP A 29 -0.39 31.86 -39.57
C ASP A 29 -0.33 30.42 -40.12
N ALA A 30 0.03 29.50 -39.24
CA ALA A 30 -0.01 28.07 -39.48
C ALA A 30 -1.12 27.48 -38.62
N THR A 31 -2.24 27.12 -39.25
CA THR A 31 -3.36 26.42 -38.61
C THR A 31 -3.02 24.96 -38.29
N VAL A 32 -1.99 24.76 -37.46
CA VAL A 32 -1.74 23.50 -36.77
C VAL A 32 -2.91 23.31 -35.82
N GLY A 33 -3.80 22.38 -36.15
CA GLY A 33 -4.93 22.02 -35.29
C GLY A 33 -4.40 21.52 -33.95
N SER A 34 -4.40 22.39 -32.93
CA SER A 34 -4.01 22.00 -31.58
C SER A 34 -5.06 21.03 -31.05
N SER A 35 -4.78 19.74 -31.23
CA SER A 35 -5.43 18.66 -30.49
C SER A 35 -5.00 18.80 -29.03
N ALA A 36 -5.66 19.71 -28.31
CA ALA A 36 -5.40 19.96 -26.91
C ALA A 36 -5.54 18.63 -26.16
N GLY A 37 -4.40 18.07 -25.74
CA GLY A 37 -4.35 16.82 -24.99
C GLY A 37 -5.26 16.89 -23.76
N PRO A 38 -5.76 15.75 -23.27
CA PRO A 38 -6.75 15.72 -22.20
C PRO A 38 -6.31 16.60 -21.02
N LYS A 39 -7.05 17.70 -20.82
CA LYS A 39 -6.77 18.68 -19.77
C LYS A 39 -6.73 17.96 -18.42
N TYR A 40 -5.75 18.28 -17.58
CA TYR A 40 -5.55 17.60 -16.29
C TYR A 40 -6.83 17.60 -15.42
N VAL A 41 -7.52 16.45 -15.37
CA VAL A 41 -8.81 16.31 -14.69
C VAL A 41 -8.58 16.00 -13.21
N ARG A 42 -8.64 17.04 -12.36
CA ARG A 42 -8.52 16.91 -10.89
C ARG A 42 -9.65 16.10 -10.23
N ASN A 43 -10.86 16.14 -10.80
CA ASN A 43 -12.03 15.41 -10.29
C ASN A 43 -12.60 14.54 -11.41
N ARG A 44 -12.49 13.22 -11.24
CA ARG A 44 -12.91 12.22 -12.22
C ARG A 44 -14.26 11.55 -11.89
N ALA A 45 -14.90 11.92 -10.78
CA ALA A 45 -16.22 11.39 -10.41
C ALA A 45 -17.31 11.67 -11.47
N PRO A 46 -17.40 12.86 -12.11
CA PRO A 46 -18.32 13.08 -13.22
C PRO A 46 -18.10 12.15 -14.42
N THR A 47 -16.85 11.79 -14.72
CA THR A 47 -16.51 10.82 -15.77
C THR A 47 -17.04 9.43 -15.42
N LEU A 48 -16.87 8.99 -14.17
CA LEU A 48 -17.39 7.70 -13.71
C LEU A 48 -18.93 7.66 -13.74
N ARG A 49 -19.63 8.71 -13.28
CA ARG A 49 -21.10 8.82 -13.41
C ARG A 49 -21.56 8.65 -14.87
N LYS A 50 -20.86 9.31 -15.81
CA LYS A 50 -21.17 9.21 -17.24
C LYS A 50 -20.92 7.80 -17.79
N LEU A 51 -19.90 7.06 -17.33
CA LEU A 51 -19.64 5.67 -17.73
C LEU A 51 -20.70 4.70 -17.18
N LEU A 52 -21.14 4.92 -15.93
CA LEU A 52 -22.20 4.12 -15.30
C LEU A 52 -23.56 4.25 -16.02
N GLN A 53 -23.81 5.37 -16.70
CA GLN A 53 -25.03 5.63 -17.48
C GLN A 53 -24.99 5.14 -18.95
N GLN A 54 -23.83 4.72 -19.46
CA GLN A 54 -23.70 4.20 -20.83
C GLN A 54 -24.16 2.73 -20.94
N PRO A 55 -24.52 2.24 -22.14
CA PRO A 55 -24.66 0.80 -22.39
C PRO A 55 -23.31 0.08 -22.25
N GLY A 56 -23.32 -1.26 -22.18
CA GLY A 56 -22.11 -2.09 -22.05
C GLY A 56 -21.63 -2.25 -20.61
N ILE A 57 -21.17 -3.45 -20.25
CA ILE A 57 -20.44 -3.68 -18.99
C ILE A 57 -19.06 -3.02 -19.03
N LEU A 58 -18.72 -2.30 -17.95
CA LEU A 58 -17.41 -1.69 -17.78
C LEU A 58 -16.41 -2.73 -17.28
N LYS A 59 -15.27 -2.86 -17.95
CA LYS A 59 -14.14 -3.71 -17.56
C LYS A 59 -13.06 -2.87 -16.88
N GLY A 60 -12.66 -3.20 -15.66
CA GLY A 60 -11.66 -2.46 -14.89
C GLY A 60 -10.61 -3.38 -14.27
N PRO A 61 -9.40 -3.49 -14.84
CA PRO A 61 -8.30 -4.18 -14.21
C PRO A 61 -7.86 -3.48 -12.92
N CYS A 62 -7.26 -4.26 -12.01
CA CYS A 62 -6.75 -3.71 -10.75
C CYS A 62 -5.31 -3.22 -10.87
N CYS A 63 -5.10 -1.91 -10.70
CA CYS A 63 -3.80 -1.33 -10.41
C CYS A 63 -3.41 -1.49 -8.93
N HIS A 64 -2.12 -1.38 -8.67
CA HIS A 64 -1.51 -1.42 -7.34
C HIS A 64 -0.40 -0.37 -7.15
N ASP A 65 -0.09 0.40 -8.21
CA ASP A 65 0.93 1.45 -8.25
C ASP A 65 0.68 2.39 -9.44
N GLY A 66 1.59 3.36 -9.65
CA GLY A 66 1.53 4.28 -10.79
C GLY A 66 1.78 3.62 -12.16
N LEU A 67 2.68 2.63 -12.25
CA LEU A 67 2.99 1.97 -13.52
C LEU A 67 1.82 1.11 -14.00
N SER A 68 1.24 0.29 -13.14
CA SER A 68 0.06 -0.51 -13.47
C SER A 68 -1.15 0.36 -13.85
N ALA A 69 -1.39 1.48 -13.14
CA ALA A 69 -2.44 2.43 -13.52
C ALA A 69 -2.22 3.03 -14.91
N ARG A 70 -0.99 3.47 -15.22
CA ARG A 70 -0.62 4.02 -16.52
C ARG A 70 -0.74 2.98 -17.65
N LEU A 71 -0.37 1.72 -17.39
CA LEU A 71 -0.51 0.63 -18.37
C LEU A 71 -1.98 0.29 -18.65
N ILE A 72 -2.88 0.38 -17.65
CA ILE A 72 -4.34 0.23 -17.86
C ILE A 72 -4.89 1.35 -18.76
N GLU A 73 -4.50 2.61 -18.53
CA GLU A 73 -4.91 3.73 -19.40
C GLU A 73 -4.37 3.56 -20.82
N ARG A 74 -3.08 3.21 -20.96
CA ARG A 74 -2.43 2.96 -22.26
C ARG A 74 -3.05 1.76 -23.02
N ALA A 75 -3.61 0.78 -22.32
CA ALA A 75 -4.36 -0.33 -22.91
C ALA A 75 -5.82 0.03 -23.31
N GLY A 76 -6.26 1.27 -23.08
CA GLY A 76 -7.57 1.76 -23.54
C GLY A 76 -8.76 1.35 -22.67
N PHE A 77 -8.54 0.92 -21.42
CA PHE A 77 -9.62 0.68 -20.47
C PHE A 77 -10.29 2.00 -20.05
N GLN A 78 -11.61 1.96 -19.83
CA GLN A 78 -12.40 3.15 -19.52
C GLN A 78 -12.36 3.57 -18.05
N PHE A 79 -11.98 2.66 -17.15
CA PHE A 79 -11.74 2.93 -15.73
C PHE A 79 -10.73 1.91 -15.18
N ALA A 80 -10.15 2.20 -14.02
CA ALA A 80 -9.37 1.24 -13.24
C ALA A 80 -9.95 1.08 -11.83
N PHE A 81 -9.59 -0.03 -11.18
CA PHE A 81 -9.79 -0.21 -9.74
C PHE A 81 -8.41 -0.25 -9.07
N MET A 82 -8.22 0.31 -7.87
CA MET A 82 -6.99 0.14 -7.10
C MET A 82 -7.26 -0.85 -5.97
N SER A 83 -6.68 -2.05 -6.04
CA SER A 83 -6.97 -3.14 -5.10
C SER A 83 -6.14 -3.04 -3.82
N GLY A 84 -6.78 -3.18 -2.65
CA GLY A 84 -6.10 -3.27 -1.35
C GLY A 84 -5.19 -4.48 -1.26
N PHE A 85 -5.67 -5.66 -1.69
CA PHE A 85 -4.86 -6.87 -1.80
C PHE A 85 -3.59 -6.65 -2.61
N CYS A 86 -3.74 -6.09 -3.82
CA CYS A 86 -2.60 -5.95 -4.73
C CYS A 86 -1.64 -4.86 -4.26
N THR A 87 -2.15 -3.79 -3.64
CA THR A 87 -1.33 -2.73 -3.06
C THR A 87 -0.55 -3.23 -1.83
N ALA A 88 -1.16 -4.03 -0.95
CA ALA A 88 -0.45 -4.66 0.18
C ALA A 88 0.67 -5.60 -0.31
N GLY A 89 0.37 -6.44 -1.30
CA GLY A 89 1.37 -7.34 -1.91
C GLY A 89 2.53 -6.58 -2.58
N ALA A 90 2.24 -5.58 -3.42
CA ALA A 90 3.26 -4.86 -4.16
C ALA A 90 4.06 -3.84 -3.33
N LYS A 91 3.42 -3.17 -2.35
CA LYS A 91 4.03 -2.09 -1.56
C LYS A 91 4.75 -2.58 -0.31
N LEU A 92 4.25 -3.65 0.31
CA LEU A 92 4.75 -4.15 1.60
C LEU A 92 5.35 -5.55 1.51
N GLY A 93 5.07 -6.32 0.44
CA GLY A 93 5.35 -7.75 0.41
C GLY A 93 4.50 -8.55 1.40
N MET A 94 3.37 -8.00 1.87
CA MET A 94 2.56 -8.54 2.97
C MET A 94 1.17 -9.00 2.52
N PRO A 95 0.55 -9.96 3.23
CA PRO A 95 -0.79 -10.43 2.92
C PRO A 95 -1.88 -9.40 3.26
N ASP A 96 -3.01 -9.51 2.58
CA ASP A 96 -4.20 -8.70 2.83
C ASP A 96 -4.98 -9.17 4.07
N THR A 97 -4.46 -8.78 5.23
CA THR A 97 -5.04 -9.03 6.56
C THR A 97 -5.17 -7.73 7.36
N GLY A 98 -5.50 -6.63 6.68
CA GLY A 98 -5.69 -5.32 7.29
C GLY A 98 -4.41 -4.68 7.86
N LEU A 99 -3.23 -5.10 7.39
CA LEU A 99 -1.93 -4.57 7.82
C LEU A 99 -1.60 -3.22 7.15
N ILE A 100 -2.02 -3.01 5.90
CA ILE A 100 -1.75 -1.77 5.18
C ILE A 100 -2.59 -0.62 5.74
N SER A 101 -1.96 0.53 5.96
CA SER A 101 -2.61 1.70 6.55
C SER A 101 -3.33 2.58 5.53
N TYR A 102 -4.25 3.40 6.04
CA TYR A 102 -4.89 4.50 5.31
C TYR A 102 -3.90 5.35 4.50
N SER A 103 -2.78 5.75 5.11
CA SER A 103 -1.78 6.61 4.46
C SER A 103 -1.10 5.89 3.30
N GLU A 104 -0.74 4.62 3.48
CA GLU A 104 -0.08 3.84 2.44
C GLU A 104 -1.00 3.61 1.24
N MET A 105 -2.29 3.32 1.47
CA MET A 105 -3.30 3.23 0.42
C MET A 105 -3.53 4.58 -0.28
N LEU A 106 -3.69 5.66 0.49
CA LEU A 106 -3.88 7.02 -0.03
C LEU A 106 -2.72 7.48 -0.92
N ASP A 107 -1.48 7.24 -0.49
CA ASP A 107 -0.29 7.69 -1.22
C ASP A 107 -0.05 6.88 -2.50
N THR A 108 -0.36 5.58 -2.50
CA THR A 108 -0.43 4.79 -3.75
C THR A 108 -1.52 5.32 -4.67
N GLY A 109 -2.70 5.62 -4.12
CA GLY A 109 -3.82 6.17 -4.85
C GLY A 109 -3.52 7.51 -5.52
N ARG A 110 -2.81 8.39 -4.83
CA ARG A 110 -2.35 9.66 -5.38
C ARG A 110 -1.41 9.43 -6.57
N ALA A 111 -0.39 8.57 -6.41
CA ALA A 111 0.53 8.24 -7.48
C ALA A 111 -0.16 7.58 -8.70
N ALA A 112 -1.16 6.72 -8.49
CA ALA A 112 -1.95 6.09 -9.55
C ALA A 112 -2.82 7.10 -10.33
N ASN A 113 -3.43 8.06 -9.63
CA ASN A 113 -4.20 9.13 -10.27
C ASN A 113 -3.30 10.17 -10.97
N GLU A 114 -2.11 10.49 -10.42
CA GLU A 114 -1.13 11.38 -11.05
C GLU A 114 -0.45 10.75 -12.29
N ALA A 115 -0.24 9.43 -12.29
CA ALA A 115 0.35 8.70 -13.42
C ALA A 115 -0.61 8.51 -14.63
N THR A 116 -1.87 8.90 -14.49
CA THR A 116 -2.94 8.76 -15.51
C THR A 116 -3.57 10.12 -15.83
N ARG A 117 -4.04 10.32 -17.06
CA ARG A 117 -4.54 11.64 -17.54
C ARG A 117 -6.06 11.78 -17.49
N ALA A 118 -6.80 10.70 -17.75
CA ALA A 118 -8.22 10.76 -18.04
C ALA A 118 -9.05 9.67 -17.33
N ILE A 119 -8.51 8.47 -17.10
CA ILE A 119 -9.33 7.37 -16.57
C ILE A 119 -9.75 7.62 -15.11
N PRO A 120 -11.04 7.45 -14.76
CA PRO A 120 -11.47 7.39 -13.38
C PRO A 120 -10.92 6.12 -12.70
N ILE A 121 -10.42 6.28 -11.48
CA ILE A 121 -9.99 5.16 -10.62
C ILE A 121 -10.99 5.02 -9.46
N ILE A 122 -11.43 3.80 -9.16
CA ILE A 122 -12.14 3.46 -7.92
C ILE A 122 -11.10 2.90 -6.94
N GLY A 123 -10.95 3.50 -5.77
CA GLY A 123 -9.99 3.04 -4.75
C GLY A 123 -10.61 2.08 -3.75
N ASP A 124 -9.89 1.01 -3.41
CA ASP A 124 -10.20 0.20 -2.23
C ASP A 124 -9.97 1.04 -0.96
N GLY A 125 -11.02 1.24 -0.16
CA GLY A 125 -10.99 1.98 1.10
C GLY A 125 -11.11 1.07 2.33
N ASP A 126 -11.04 -0.26 2.13
CA ASP A 126 -11.23 -1.26 3.16
C ASP A 126 -12.51 -1.00 3.99
N THR A 127 -12.43 -1.10 5.32
CA THR A 127 -13.53 -0.76 6.24
C THR A 127 -13.60 0.74 6.59
N GLY A 128 -12.83 1.60 5.90
CA GLY A 128 -12.70 3.03 6.20
C GLY A 128 -11.79 3.35 7.40
N TYR A 129 -10.90 2.42 7.77
CA TYR A 129 -9.79 2.61 8.73
C TYR A 129 -10.18 3.10 10.13
N GLY A 130 -11.35 2.66 10.64
CA GLY A 130 -11.79 2.91 12.01
C GLY A 130 -13.30 3.03 12.14
N ASN A 131 -13.78 4.06 12.84
CA ASN A 131 -15.20 4.33 13.00
C ASN A 131 -15.75 5.26 11.89
N ALA A 132 -17.02 5.66 11.98
CA ALA A 132 -17.66 6.58 11.03
C ALA A 132 -16.84 7.86 10.73
N MET A 133 -16.13 8.44 11.70
CA MET A 133 -15.31 9.64 11.47
C MET A 133 -14.00 9.31 10.73
N ASN A 134 -13.45 8.11 10.89
CA ASN A 134 -12.36 7.61 10.05
C ASN A 134 -12.86 7.42 8.60
N VAL A 135 -14.08 6.90 8.39
CA VAL A 135 -14.70 6.80 7.07
C VAL A 135 -14.80 8.19 6.42
N LYS A 136 -15.34 9.21 7.13
CA LYS A 136 -15.43 10.59 6.60
C LYS A 136 -14.06 11.19 6.26
N ARG A 137 -13.03 10.92 7.07
CA ARG A 137 -11.64 11.32 6.77
C ARG A 137 -11.12 10.63 5.50
N THR A 138 -11.38 9.33 5.37
CA THR A 138 -10.90 8.50 4.27
C THR A 138 -11.51 8.91 2.93
N VAL A 139 -12.84 9.06 2.88
CA VAL A 139 -13.58 9.47 1.67
C VAL A 139 -13.13 10.86 1.19
N ARG A 140 -12.99 11.83 2.12
CA ARG A 140 -12.46 13.17 1.81
C ARG A 140 -11.01 13.10 1.28
N GLY A 141 -10.16 12.27 1.88
CA GLY A 141 -8.78 12.07 1.42
C GLY A 141 -8.69 11.45 0.03
N TYR A 142 -9.50 10.43 -0.26
CA TYR A 142 -9.53 9.77 -1.57
C TYR A 142 -10.02 10.73 -2.67
N ALA A 143 -11.05 11.53 -2.41
CA ALA A 143 -11.50 12.58 -3.32
C ALA A 143 -10.40 13.63 -3.57
N GLN A 144 -9.64 14.02 -2.54
CA GLN A 144 -8.48 14.93 -2.66
C GLN A 144 -7.31 14.31 -3.43
N ALA A 145 -7.15 12.98 -3.40
CA ALA A 145 -6.18 12.23 -4.20
C ALA A 145 -6.64 11.99 -5.66
N GLY A 146 -7.82 12.48 -6.06
CA GLY A 146 -8.34 12.42 -7.43
C GLY A 146 -9.15 11.18 -7.80
N PHE A 147 -9.38 10.26 -6.85
CA PHE A 147 -10.22 9.09 -7.07
C PHE A 147 -11.64 9.49 -7.50
N ALA A 148 -12.19 8.73 -8.45
CA ALA A 148 -13.56 8.90 -8.91
C ALA A 148 -14.58 8.12 -8.08
N GLY A 149 -14.14 7.03 -7.43
CA GLY A 149 -14.95 6.23 -6.50
C GLY A 149 -14.12 5.67 -5.36
N ILE A 150 -14.78 5.24 -4.29
CA ILE A 150 -14.19 4.55 -3.15
C ILE A 150 -15.06 3.37 -2.73
N LEU A 151 -14.43 2.22 -2.49
CA LEU A 151 -15.06 1.05 -1.87
C LEU A 151 -15.03 1.20 -0.35
N ILE A 152 -16.16 0.95 0.33
CA ILE A 152 -16.23 0.76 1.78
C ILE A 152 -16.94 -0.56 2.08
N GLU A 153 -16.35 -1.39 2.94
CA GLU A 153 -16.85 -2.73 3.28
C GLU A 153 -17.30 -2.89 4.74
N ASP A 154 -18.08 -3.94 5.00
CA ASP A 154 -18.74 -4.21 6.28
C ASP A 154 -17.99 -5.19 7.20
N GLN A 155 -16.75 -5.58 6.88
CA GLN A 155 -15.95 -6.47 7.75
C GLN A 155 -15.67 -5.87 9.15
N VAL A 156 -15.47 -6.73 10.15
CA VAL A 156 -14.91 -6.34 11.45
C VAL A 156 -13.40 -6.11 11.29
N ALA A 157 -12.85 -5.05 11.89
CA ALA A 157 -11.40 -4.80 11.86
C ALA A 157 -10.64 -5.73 12.84
N PRO A 158 -9.44 -6.23 12.50
CA PRO A 158 -8.81 -6.18 11.18
C PRO A 158 -9.53 -7.09 10.17
N LYS A 159 -9.71 -6.57 8.94
CA LYS A 159 -10.37 -7.27 7.83
C LYS A 159 -9.43 -8.24 7.12
N SER A 160 -9.99 -9.13 6.29
CA SER A 160 -9.24 -10.11 5.52
C SER A 160 -9.69 -10.15 4.05
N CYS A 161 -8.81 -10.62 3.15
CA CYS A 161 -9.13 -10.82 1.73
C CYS A 161 -10.45 -11.56 1.47
N GLY A 162 -11.14 -11.17 0.39
CA GLY A 162 -12.48 -11.64 0.00
C GLY A 162 -12.68 -13.16 -0.15
N HIS A 163 -11.62 -13.96 -0.24
CA HIS A 163 -11.76 -15.41 -0.48
C HIS A 163 -11.10 -16.31 0.58
N VAL A 164 -10.63 -15.74 1.71
CA VAL A 164 -10.06 -16.55 2.82
C VAL A 164 -11.14 -17.01 3.82
N ARG A 165 -10.83 -18.01 4.64
CA ARG A 165 -11.76 -18.55 5.66
C ARG A 165 -11.85 -17.64 6.88
N GLY A 166 -12.98 -17.69 7.61
CA GLY A 166 -13.12 -17.05 8.93
C GLY A 166 -13.47 -15.56 8.91
N LYS A 167 -14.01 -15.02 7.80
CA LYS A 167 -14.54 -13.65 7.75
C LYS A 167 -15.56 -13.40 8.87
N ARG A 168 -15.63 -12.16 9.34
CA ARG A 168 -16.68 -11.65 10.23
C ARG A 168 -17.09 -10.27 9.73
N VAL A 169 -18.39 -10.02 9.63
CA VAL A 169 -18.95 -8.70 9.34
C VAL A 169 -19.43 -8.02 10.61
N ALA A 170 -19.43 -6.70 10.60
CA ALA A 170 -19.99 -5.86 11.65
C ALA A 170 -21.52 -5.99 11.70
N SER A 171 -22.14 -5.47 12.75
CA SER A 171 -23.61 -5.44 12.84
C SER A 171 -24.22 -4.62 11.69
N ARG A 172 -25.49 -4.88 11.38
CA ARG A 172 -26.23 -4.17 10.33
C ARG A 172 -26.21 -2.65 10.56
N GLU A 173 -26.33 -2.23 11.82
CA GLU A 173 -26.33 -0.82 12.25
C GLU A 173 -24.96 -0.17 11.99
N GLU A 174 -23.86 -0.84 12.37
CA GLU A 174 -22.51 -0.32 12.13
C GLU A 174 -22.18 -0.28 10.63
N ALA A 175 -22.50 -1.35 9.90
CA ALA A 175 -22.30 -1.43 8.45
C ALA A 175 -23.01 -0.30 7.70
N VAL A 176 -24.31 -0.10 7.98
CA VAL A 176 -25.10 1.00 7.41
C VAL A 176 -24.58 2.36 7.88
N ALA A 177 -24.11 2.49 9.12
CA ALA A 177 -23.52 3.75 9.62
C ALA A 177 -22.21 4.11 8.90
N ARG A 178 -21.37 3.14 8.51
CA ARG A 178 -20.18 3.38 7.67
C ARG A 178 -20.58 3.90 6.28
N ILE A 179 -21.54 3.26 5.62
CA ILE A 179 -22.00 3.69 4.28
C ILE A 179 -22.66 5.09 4.35
N ARG A 180 -23.49 5.35 5.37
CA ARG A 180 -24.05 6.70 5.61
C ARG A 180 -22.96 7.74 5.83
N ALA A 181 -21.96 7.45 6.67
CA ALA A 181 -20.84 8.37 6.88
C ALA A 181 -20.06 8.66 5.58
N ALA A 182 -19.90 7.65 4.71
CA ALA A 182 -19.27 7.84 3.41
C ALA A 182 -20.11 8.75 2.48
N VAL A 183 -21.43 8.55 2.46
CA VAL A 183 -22.38 9.38 1.72
C VAL A 183 -22.45 10.80 2.27
N ASP A 184 -22.51 10.99 3.59
CA ASP A 184 -22.45 12.32 4.22
C ASP A 184 -21.18 13.07 3.78
N ALA A 185 -20.03 12.39 3.74
CA ALA A 185 -18.77 13.01 3.32
C ALA A 185 -18.79 13.44 1.84
N ARG A 186 -19.53 12.72 0.98
CA ARG A 186 -19.80 13.09 -0.42
C ARG A 186 -20.64 14.35 -0.51
N GLU A 187 -21.78 14.39 0.18
CA GLU A 187 -22.68 15.55 0.20
C GLU A 187 -22.05 16.79 0.87
N GLU A 188 -21.12 16.59 1.81
CA GLU A 188 -20.28 17.64 2.40
C GLU A 188 -19.16 18.15 1.46
N GLY A 189 -19.15 17.74 0.20
CA GLY A 189 -18.31 18.30 -0.87
C GLY A 189 -17.12 17.45 -1.31
N ALA A 190 -16.95 16.22 -0.81
CA ALA A 190 -15.99 15.28 -1.39
C ALA A 190 -16.62 14.58 -2.61
N ASP A 191 -16.57 15.21 -3.80
CA ASP A 191 -17.19 14.64 -4.99
C ASP A 191 -16.52 13.34 -5.48
N ILE A 192 -17.04 12.22 -4.98
CA ILE A 192 -16.58 10.84 -5.22
C ILE A 192 -17.78 9.88 -5.15
N LEU A 193 -17.74 8.75 -5.86
CA LEU A 193 -18.80 7.74 -5.80
C LEU A 193 -18.56 6.73 -4.68
N ILE A 194 -19.61 6.36 -3.97
CA ILE A 194 -19.55 5.37 -2.88
C ILE A 194 -19.93 3.99 -3.42
N LEU A 195 -18.96 3.08 -3.46
CA LEU A 195 -19.17 1.66 -3.74
C LEU A 195 -19.30 0.91 -2.40
N ALA A 196 -20.50 0.41 -2.11
CA ALA A 196 -20.75 -0.33 -0.88
C ALA A 196 -20.57 -1.83 -1.10
N ARG A 197 -19.62 -2.43 -0.35
CA ARG A 197 -19.33 -3.86 -0.36
C ARG A 197 -19.93 -4.53 0.88
N THR A 198 -20.48 -5.74 0.69
CA THR A 198 -20.71 -6.67 1.80
C THR A 198 -19.97 -7.99 1.61
N ASP A 199 -19.39 -8.47 2.69
CA ASP A 199 -18.75 -9.78 2.81
C ASP A 199 -19.65 -10.83 3.48
N ALA A 200 -20.88 -10.44 3.82
CA ALA A 200 -21.83 -11.24 4.59
C ALA A 200 -22.25 -12.54 3.90
N ARG A 201 -22.10 -12.68 2.57
CA ARG A 201 -22.37 -13.94 1.87
C ARG A 201 -21.53 -15.08 2.42
N GLN A 202 -20.28 -14.82 2.79
CA GLN A 202 -19.40 -15.83 3.38
C GLN A 202 -19.45 -15.85 4.92
N ALA A 203 -19.67 -14.70 5.56
CA ALA A 203 -19.67 -14.61 7.03
C ALA A 203 -21.00 -15.07 7.66
N GLU A 204 -22.12 -14.92 6.95
CA GLU A 204 -23.48 -15.20 7.44
C GLU A 204 -24.30 -15.99 6.41
N SER A 205 -24.86 -15.34 5.38
CA SER A 205 -25.71 -15.96 4.36
C SER A 205 -25.91 -15.09 3.10
N LEU A 206 -26.46 -15.67 2.03
CA LEU A 206 -26.88 -14.90 0.85
C LEU A 206 -27.98 -13.89 1.18
N ASP A 207 -29.00 -14.29 1.95
CA ASP A 207 -30.13 -13.42 2.29
C ASP A 207 -29.68 -12.22 3.13
N GLU A 208 -28.71 -12.41 4.02
CA GLU A 208 -28.08 -11.31 4.76
C GLU A 208 -27.34 -10.35 3.81
N ALA A 209 -26.56 -10.87 2.87
CA ALA A 209 -25.86 -10.04 1.88
C ALA A 209 -26.85 -9.25 1.00
N LEU A 210 -27.95 -9.87 0.58
CA LEU A 210 -29.02 -9.23 -0.19
C LEU A 210 -29.76 -8.15 0.63
N TRP A 211 -30.01 -8.39 1.92
CA TRP A 211 -30.55 -7.38 2.84
C TRP A 211 -29.58 -6.19 2.99
N ARG A 212 -28.29 -6.47 3.19
CA ARG A 212 -27.26 -5.42 3.40
C ARG A 212 -27.09 -4.54 2.18
N VAL A 213 -27.01 -5.08 0.96
CA VAL A 213 -26.91 -4.23 -0.25
C VAL A 213 -28.18 -3.42 -0.54
N ALA A 214 -29.36 -3.90 -0.12
CA ALA A 214 -30.58 -3.08 -0.13
C ALA A 214 -30.46 -1.91 0.86
N ALA A 215 -30.08 -2.17 2.11
CA ALA A 215 -29.88 -1.13 3.13
C ALA A 215 -28.75 -0.13 2.78
N PHE A 216 -27.73 -0.56 2.03
CA PHE A 216 -26.65 0.31 1.53
C PHE A 216 -27.13 1.20 0.36
N ALA A 217 -28.01 0.69 -0.50
CA ALA A 217 -28.67 1.49 -1.53
C ALA A 217 -29.64 2.52 -0.92
N ASP A 218 -30.42 2.13 0.09
CA ASP A 218 -31.28 3.04 0.86
C ASP A 218 -30.46 4.10 1.63
N ALA A 219 -29.20 3.80 1.97
CA ALA A 219 -28.24 4.74 2.55
C ALA A 219 -27.57 5.67 1.51
N GLY A 220 -27.81 5.50 0.21
CA GLY A 220 -27.32 6.40 -0.85
C GLY A 220 -26.04 5.97 -1.56
N ALA A 221 -25.65 4.69 -1.51
CA ALA A 221 -24.51 4.17 -2.26
C ALA A 221 -24.71 4.25 -3.79
N ASP A 222 -23.66 4.64 -4.54
CA ASP A 222 -23.67 4.79 -5.99
C ASP A 222 -23.46 3.47 -6.75
N ILE A 223 -22.80 2.48 -6.11
CA ILE A 223 -22.49 1.16 -6.67
C ILE A 223 -22.61 0.11 -5.55
N LEU A 224 -23.08 -1.10 -5.87
CA LEU A 224 -23.19 -2.22 -4.93
C LEU A 224 -22.27 -3.37 -5.31
N PHE A 225 -21.76 -4.09 -4.32
CA PHE A 225 -20.95 -5.29 -4.48
C PHE A 225 -21.23 -6.31 -3.36
N VAL A 226 -21.64 -7.53 -3.72
CA VAL A 226 -21.58 -8.70 -2.81
C VAL A 226 -20.35 -9.51 -3.17
N ASP A 227 -19.43 -9.66 -2.22
CA ASP A 227 -18.23 -10.46 -2.43
C ASP A 227 -18.48 -11.96 -2.26
N ALA A 228 -17.66 -12.78 -2.94
CA ALA A 228 -17.62 -14.23 -2.82
C ALA A 228 -18.97 -14.96 -3.04
N LEU A 229 -19.81 -14.46 -3.96
CA LEU A 229 -20.97 -15.18 -4.50
C LEU A 229 -20.52 -16.51 -5.12
N GLU A 230 -21.16 -17.63 -4.77
CA GLU A 230 -20.63 -18.99 -5.02
C GLU A 230 -21.24 -19.67 -6.25
N SER A 231 -22.25 -19.09 -6.90
CA SER A 231 -22.79 -19.60 -8.18
C SER A 231 -23.50 -18.53 -9.03
N GLU A 232 -23.78 -18.86 -10.30
CA GLU A 232 -24.60 -18.03 -11.20
C GLU A 232 -25.99 -17.73 -10.63
N ALA A 233 -26.60 -18.66 -9.90
CA ALA A 233 -27.90 -18.44 -9.29
C ALA A 233 -27.87 -17.30 -8.27
N GLU A 234 -26.78 -17.18 -7.51
CA GLU A 234 -26.55 -16.11 -6.54
C GLU A 234 -26.21 -14.78 -7.22
N MET A 235 -25.38 -14.82 -8.28
CA MET A 235 -25.10 -13.66 -9.13
C MET A 235 -26.38 -13.04 -9.70
N ARG A 236 -27.27 -13.87 -10.27
CA ARG A 236 -28.58 -13.44 -10.77
C ARG A 236 -29.53 -13.03 -9.64
N ALA A 237 -29.42 -13.60 -8.44
CA ALA A 237 -30.19 -13.13 -7.28
C ALA A 237 -29.77 -11.71 -6.85
N PHE A 238 -28.47 -11.43 -6.77
CA PHE A 238 -27.93 -10.11 -6.45
C PHE A 238 -28.31 -9.06 -7.51
N CYS A 239 -28.20 -9.37 -8.80
CA CYS A 239 -28.56 -8.42 -9.84
C CYS A 239 -30.07 -8.10 -9.86
N ARG A 240 -30.92 -9.05 -9.43
CA ARG A 240 -32.38 -8.89 -9.26
C ARG A 240 -32.80 -8.33 -7.89
N ALA A 241 -31.87 -7.87 -7.04
CA ALA A 241 -32.21 -7.30 -5.73
C ALA A 241 -33.19 -6.13 -5.86
N GLY A 242 -34.24 -6.12 -5.02
CA GLY A 242 -35.33 -5.14 -5.07
C GLY A 242 -35.03 -3.80 -4.39
N GLY A 243 -36.08 -3.05 -4.03
CA GLY A 243 -35.95 -1.78 -3.30
C GLY A 243 -35.12 -0.74 -4.07
N ALA A 244 -34.36 0.09 -3.35
CA ALA A 244 -33.42 1.02 -3.98
C ALA A 244 -32.33 0.28 -4.79
N ALA A 245 -31.86 -0.87 -4.31
CA ALA A 245 -30.82 -1.66 -4.95
C ALA A 245 -31.18 -2.10 -6.39
N ALA A 246 -32.46 -2.18 -6.75
CA ALA A 246 -32.90 -2.47 -8.10
C ALA A 246 -32.27 -1.54 -9.16
N ARG A 247 -32.11 -0.24 -8.85
CA ARG A 247 -31.61 0.77 -9.79
C ARG A 247 -30.12 1.11 -9.65
N VAL A 248 -29.46 0.66 -8.59
CA VAL A 248 -28.03 0.91 -8.37
C VAL A 248 -27.19 -0.06 -9.23
N PRO A 249 -26.13 0.42 -9.91
CA PRO A 249 -25.14 -0.43 -10.59
C PRO A 249 -24.55 -1.52 -9.68
N LYS A 250 -24.41 -2.75 -10.22
CA LYS A 250 -23.75 -3.87 -9.54
C LYS A 250 -22.34 -4.08 -10.10
N MET A 251 -21.37 -4.32 -9.23
CA MET A 251 -20.02 -4.76 -9.58
C MET A 251 -19.85 -6.26 -9.31
N ALA A 252 -19.21 -6.95 -10.26
CA ALA A 252 -18.70 -8.30 -10.13
C ALA A 252 -17.18 -8.30 -9.88
N ASN A 253 -16.69 -9.27 -9.13
CA ASN A 253 -15.28 -9.44 -8.78
C ASN A 253 -14.77 -10.78 -9.32
N MET A 254 -14.03 -10.78 -10.44
CA MET A 254 -13.58 -12.00 -11.11
C MET A 254 -12.14 -12.34 -10.68
N LEU A 255 -11.99 -12.89 -9.47
CA LEU A 255 -10.68 -13.25 -8.91
C LEU A 255 -10.04 -14.45 -9.62
N GLU A 256 -9.15 -14.14 -10.56
CA GLU A 256 -8.53 -15.10 -11.45
C GLU A 256 -7.59 -16.06 -10.71
N GLY A 257 -7.60 -17.34 -11.06
CA GLY A 257 -6.66 -18.33 -10.51
C GLY A 257 -7.12 -19.06 -9.24
N GLY A 258 -8.34 -18.85 -8.74
CA GLY A 258 -8.93 -19.72 -7.70
C GLY A 258 -9.87 -19.09 -6.68
N GLY A 259 -10.54 -17.98 -7.00
CA GLY A 259 -11.55 -17.40 -6.11
C GLY A 259 -12.76 -18.33 -5.89
N LYS A 260 -13.55 -18.05 -4.84
CA LYS A 260 -14.83 -18.75 -4.57
C LYS A 260 -15.86 -18.57 -5.70
N THR A 261 -15.78 -17.44 -6.38
CA THR A 261 -16.75 -17.01 -7.39
C THR A 261 -16.38 -17.59 -8.76
N PRO A 262 -17.27 -18.35 -9.42
CA PRO A 262 -17.01 -18.88 -10.76
C PRO A 262 -16.68 -17.76 -11.76
N ILE A 263 -15.64 -17.95 -12.57
CA ILE A 263 -15.24 -16.96 -13.57
C ILE A 263 -16.23 -16.92 -14.72
N MET A 264 -16.81 -15.73 -14.95
CA MET A 264 -17.78 -15.44 -16.01
C MET A 264 -17.18 -14.49 -17.04
N SER A 265 -17.58 -14.63 -18.30
CA SER A 265 -17.24 -13.64 -19.33
C SER A 265 -17.99 -12.32 -19.12
N PRO A 266 -17.49 -11.18 -19.63
CA PRO A 266 -18.21 -9.91 -19.58
C PRO A 266 -19.64 -9.99 -20.12
N ALA A 267 -19.86 -10.73 -21.21
CA ALA A 267 -21.18 -10.89 -21.83
C ALA A 267 -22.17 -11.64 -20.92
N GLN A 268 -21.71 -12.67 -20.21
CA GLN A 268 -22.54 -13.36 -19.20
C GLN A 268 -22.85 -12.44 -18.02
N LEU A 269 -21.88 -11.66 -17.55
CA LEU A 269 -22.10 -10.71 -16.45
C LEU A 269 -23.07 -9.58 -16.84
N GLU A 270 -23.01 -9.10 -18.09
CA GLU A 270 -23.95 -8.10 -18.61
C GLU A 270 -25.38 -8.67 -18.74
N ASP A 271 -25.53 -9.90 -19.24
CA ASP A 271 -26.82 -10.63 -19.27
C ASP A 271 -27.42 -10.87 -17.87
N MET A 272 -26.58 -11.06 -16.85
CA MET A 272 -27.05 -11.15 -15.47
C MET A 272 -27.53 -9.80 -14.90
N GLY A 273 -27.04 -8.67 -15.44
CA GLY A 273 -27.34 -7.32 -14.96
C GLY A 273 -26.20 -6.62 -14.18
N PHE A 274 -24.96 -7.10 -14.28
CA PHE A 274 -23.80 -6.37 -13.76
C PHE A 274 -23.41 -5.22 -14.69
N LYS A 275 -22.96 -4.10 -14.10
CA LYS A 275 -22.51 -2.92 -14.83
C LYS A 275 -20.99 -2.73 -14.77
N LEU A 276 -20.31 -3.33 -13.79
CA LEU A 276 -18.85 -3.32 -13.68
C LEU A 276 -18.32 -4.73 -13.45
N VAL A 277 -17.14 -5.03 -13.99
CA VAL A 277 -16.34 -6.21 -13.62
C VAL A 277 -14.90 -5.80 -13.32
N ALA A 278 -14.40 -6.25 -12.16
CA ALA A 278 -13.00 -6.10 -11.75
C ALA A 278 -12.19 -7.37 -12.03
N TYR A 279 -10.91 -7.17 -12.33
CA TYR A 279 -9.90 -8.22 -12.59
C TYR A 279 -8.73 -8.03 -11.60
N PRO A 280 -8.81 -8.61 -10.38
CA PRO A 280 -7.87 -8.30 -9.31
C PRO A 280 -6.47 -8.82 -9.54
N LEU A 281 -6.32 -10.10 -9.90
CA LEU A 281 -5.04 -10.79 -9.83
C LEU A 281 -4.29 -10.80 -11.16
N SER A 282 -4.93 -10.47 -12.30
CA SER A 282 -4.28 -10.39 -13.62
C SER A 282 -2.92 -9.67 -13.60
N LEU A 283 -2.86 -8.41 -13.18
CA LEU A 283 -1.62 -7.63 -13.28
C LEU A 283 -0.57 -8.02 -12.22
N LEU A 284 -0.98 -8.30 -10.98
CA LEU A 284 -0.02 -8.69 -9.93
C LEU A 284 0.52 -10.11 -10.16
N GLY A 285 -0.35 -11.07 -10.50
CA GLY A 285 0.03 -12.47 -10.72
C GLY A 285 0.96 -12.64 -11.93
N VAL A 286 0.69 -11.94 -13.04
CA VAL A 286 1.58 -11.94 -14.21
C VAL A 286 2.93 -11.30 -13.87
N SER A 287 2.95 -10.16 -13.16
CA SER A 287 4.19 -9.51 -12.72
C SER A 287 5.02 -10.39 -11.80
N ILE A 288 4.39 -11.09 -10.83
CA ILE A 288 5.08 -12.05 -9.95
C ILE A 288 5.74 -13.17 -10.78
N ARG A 289 4.98 -13.82 -11.69
CA ARG A 289 5.51 -14.89 -12.55
C ARG A 289 6.67 -14.40 -13.44
N ALA A 290 6.58 -13.19 -13.99
CA ALA A 290 7.65 -12.60 -14.80
C ALA A 290 8.91 -12.31 -13.97
N MET A 291 8.76 -11.76 -12.76
CA MET A 291 9.89 -11.51 -11.85
C MET A 291 10.54 -12.81 -11.37
N GLU A 292 9.75 -13.84 -11.01
CA GLU A 292 10.26 -15.17 -10.64
C GLU A 292 11.09 -15.79 -11.78
N GLY A 293 10.59 -15.74 -13.03
CA GLY A 293 11.29 -16.26 -14.20
C GLY A 293 12.59 -15.51 -14.52
N ALA A 294 12.56 -14.18 -14.44
CA ALA A 294 13.75 -13.34 -14.65
C ALA A 294 14.82 -13.58 -13.55
N LEU A 295 14.41 -13.68 -12.28
CA LEU A 295 15.32 -13.95 -11.16
C LEU A 295 15.94 -15.35 -11.25
N ALA A 296 15.19 -16.36 -11.69
CA ALA A 296 15.73 -17.69 -11.95
C ALA A 296 16.83 -17.67 -13.03
N GLY A 297 16.58 -16.99 -14.16
CA GLY A 297 17.58 -16.80 -15.21
C GLY A 297 18.82 -16.04 -14.72
N LEU A 298 18.64 -14.92 -14.01
CA LEU A 298 19.75 -14.09 -13.52
C LEU A 298 20.66 -14.83 -12.52
N ARG A 299 20.08 -15.69 -11.67
CA ARG A 299 20.84 -16.58 -10.77
C ARG A 299 21.75 -17.57 -11.53
N GLU A 300 21.37 -17.92 -12.75
CA GLU A 300 22.09 -18.82 -13.66
C GLU A 300 22.97 -18.04 -14.67
N GLY A 301 23.13 -16.72 -14.49
CA GLY A 301 23.91 -15.84 -15.37
C GLY A 301 23.21 -15.44 -16.67
N ARG A 302 21.94 -15.84 -16.86
CA ARG A 302 21.13 -15.55 -18.04
C ARG A 302 20.34 -14.25 -17.83
N VAL A 303 20.67 -13.20 -18.58
CA VAL A 303 19.80 -12.02 -18.68
C VAL A 303 18.50 -12.36 -19.44
N PRO A 304 17.36 -11.72 -19.12
CA PRO A 304 16.13 -11.87 -19.89
C PRO A 304 16.29 -11.49 -21.37
N GLY A 305 15.67 -12.25 -22.27
CA GLY A 305 15.67 -12.02 -23.71
C GLY A 305 14.76 -10.86 -24.13
N ALA A 306 14.82 -10.51 -25.42
CA ALA A 306 14.00 -9.42 -25.98
C ALA A 306 12.49 -9.67 -25.85
N ASP A 307 12.05 -10.93 -25.88
CA ASP A 307 10.65 -11.32 -25.71
C ASP A 307 10.20 -11.30 -24.23
N GLU A 308 11.13 -11.40 -23.27
CA GLU A 308 10.86 -11.32 -21.83
C GLU A 308 10.90 -9.87 -21.31
N LEU A 309 11.83 -9.05 -21.81
CA LEU A 309 12.12 -7.69 -21.33
C LEU A 309 11.54 -6.57 -22.21
N GLY A 310 11.32 -6.85 -23.49
CA GLY A 310 11.14 -5.83 -24.51
C GLY A 310 12.42 -5.03 -24.79
N SER A 311 12.26 -3.91 -25.51
CA SER A 311 13.35 -2.95 -25.76
C SER A 311 13.41 -1.85 -24.70
N PHE A 312 14.58 -1.22 -24.53
CA PHE A 312 14.73 -0.05 -23.67
C PHE A 312 13.77 1.09 -24.07
N ALA A 313 13.57 1.32 -25.37
CA ALA A 313 12.61 2.30 -25.87
C ALA A 313 11.15 1.99 -25.47
N SER A 314 10.74 0.72 -25.47
CA SER A 314 9.41 0.32 -24.99
C SER A 314 9.24 0.48 -23.47
N ILE A 315 10.30 0.27 -22.69
CA ILE A 315 10.31 0.55 -21.24
C ILE A 315 10.23 2.07 -21.00
N GLN A 316 11.01 2.87 -21.73
CA GLN A 316 10.95 4.33 -21.69
C GLN A 316 9.55 4.86 -22.05
N ALA A 317 8.89 4.27 -23.06
CA ALA A 317 7.51 4.59 -23.42
C ALA A 317 6.45 4.06 -22.42
N ALA A 318 6.78 3.09 -21.57
CA ALA A 318 5.90 2.63 -20.49
C ALA A 318 5.91 3.63 -19.31
N VAL A 319 7.07 4.16 -18.94
CA VAL A 319 7.21 5.14 -17.84
C VAL A 319 6.96 6.59 -18.25
N GLY A 320 7.08 6.92 -19.54
CA GLY A 320 6.62 8.19 -20.12
C GLY A 320 7.69 9.19 -20.57
N PHE A 321 8.85 8.70 -21.01
CA PHE A 321 9.85 9.56 -21.64
C PHE A 321 9.35 10.30 -22.90
N PRO A 322 8.50 9.73 -23.79
CA PRO A 322 8.03 10.46 -24.97
C PRO A 322 7.29 11.76 -24.61
N GLU A 323 6.30 11.69 -23.71
CA GLU A 323 5.53 12.87 -23.33
C GLU A 323 6.31 13.81 -22.40
N TYR A 324 7.34 13.31 -21.71
CA TYR A 324 8.31 14.15 -21.00
C TYR A 324 9.13 14.99 -21.97
N TYR A 325 9.73 14.39 -23.00
CA TYR A 325 10.57 15.11 -23.98
C TYR A 325 9.74 16.09 -24.84
N GLU A 326 8.50 15.75 -25.18
CA GLU A 326 7.56 16.67 -25.84
C GLU A 326 7.26 17.92 -25.00
N GLU A 327 7.11 17.77 -23.68
CA GLU A 327 6.86 18.89 -22.77
C GLU A 327 8.15 19.67 -22.45
N GLU A 328 9.27 18.98 -22.22
CA GLU A 328 10.60 19.57 -21.98
C GLU A 328 11.03 20.50 -23.12
N ALA A 329 10.82 20.08 -24.38
CA ALA A 329 11.13 20.88 -25.56
C ALA A 329 10.47 22.26 -25.58
N ARG A 330 9.33 22.43 -24.87
CA ARG A 330 8.61 23.71 -24.75
C ARG A 330 9.31 24.71 -23.82
N TYR A 331 10.25 24.26 -23.00
CA TYR A 331 11.04 25.07 -22.06
C TYR A 331 12.53 25.19 -22.47
N ALA A 332 12.90 24.68 -23.65
CA ALA A 332 14.26 24.72 -24.17
C ALA A 332 14.79 26.18 -24.29
N ILE A 333 15.81 26.51 -23.50
CA ILE A 333 16.40 27.85 -23.47
C ILE A 333 17.38 28.01 -24.64
N SER A 334 17.06 28.89 -25.59
CA SER A 334 18.00 29.30 -26.63
C SER A 334 19.10 30.18 -26.03
N LEU A 335 20.28 29.60 -25.79
CA LEU A 335 21.51 30.29 -25.37
C LEU A 335 22.10 31.13 -26.51
N SER A 336 21.39 32.19 -26.90
CA SER A 336 21.86 33.19 -27.85
C SER A 336 22.62 34.30 -27.13
N ASN A 337 23.76 34.72 -27.70
CA ASN A 337 24.68 35.74 -27.17
C ASN A 337 25.46 35.38 -25.88
N GLU A 338 26.12 34.22 -25.83
CA GLU A 338 27.52 34.29 -25.40
C GLU A 338 28.30 35.07 -26.47
N ARG A 339 28.61 36.32 -26.14
CA ARG A 339 29.37 37.20 -27.01
C ARG A 339 30.82 36.73 -26.94
N THR A 340 31.33 36.17 -28.02
CA THR A 340 32.73 35.71 -28.13
C THR A 340 33.69 36.90 -28.06
N THR A 341 33.97 37.36 -26.84
CA THR A 341 35.04 38.31 -26.55
C THR A 341 36.35 37.62 -26.89
N SER A 342 36.89 37.92 -28.08
CA SER A 342 38.11 37.33 -28.60
C SER A 342 39.31 37.75 -27.75
N TRP A 343 39.57 37.02 -26.67
CA TRP A 343 40.78 37.16 -25.88
C TRP A 343 41.96 36.75 -26.75
N LYS A 344 42.67 37.73 -27.30
CA LYS A 344 43.99 37.52 -27.87
C LYS A 344 44.98 37.31 -26.73
N PRO A 345 45.65 36.15 -26.62
CA PRO A 345 46.77 36.01 -25.70
C PRO A 345 47.90 36.93 -26.18
N THR A 346 48.46 37.75 -25.27
CA THR A 346 49.71 38.46 -25.53
C THR A 346 50.83 37.43 -25.61
N ALA A 347 51.60 37.45 -26.71
CA ALA A 347 52.62 36.43 -26.96
C ALA A 347 53.83 36.59 -26.02
N THR A 348 53.98 35.65 -25.09
CA THR A 348 55.23 35.39 -24.34
C THR A 348 55.53 33.90 -24.39
N SER A 349 56.44 33.50 -25.28
CA SER A 349 57.01 32.15 -25.26
C SER A 349 57.80 31.94 -23.96
N PRO A 350 57.81 30.72 -23.42
CA PRO A 350 59.00 29.90 -23.67
C PRO A 350 58.68 28.49 -24.20
N THR A 351 59.72 27.84 -24.72
CA THR A 351 59.67 26.52 -25.37
C THR A 351 59.66 25.36 -24.38
N ALA A 352 58.75 24.40 -24.59
CA ALA A 352 58.91 23.01 -24.14
C ALA A 352 58.19 22.08 -25.12
N THR A 353 58.86 21.02 -25.57
CA THR A 353 58.35 20.12 -26.64
C THR A 353 58.11 18.71 -26.10
N THR A 354 56.86 18.31 -25.99
CA THR A 354 56.43 16.91 -25.98
C THR A 354 55.10 16.78 -26.74
N ALA A 355 54.97 15.74 -27.57
CA ALA A 355 53.77 15.46 -28.32
C ALA A 355 53.07 14.21 -27.76
N SER A 356 51.74 14.23 -27.75
CA SER A 356 50.90 13.07 -27.39
C SER A 356 50.06 12.64 -28.61
N PRO A 357 50.00 11.34 -28.95
CA PRO A 357 49.19 10.86 -30.07
C PRO A 357 47.69 10.81 -29.72
N PRO A 358 46.79 10.81 -30.72
CA PRO A 358 45.35 10.76 -30.50
C PRO A 358 44.87 9.36 -30.05
N LEU A 359 43.84 9.34 -29.20
CA LEU A 359 43.12 8.13 -28.81
C LEU A 359 42.19 7.67 -29.96
N SER A 360 42.42 6.48 -30.49
CA SER A 360 41.51 5.79 -31.43
C SER A 360 40.59 4.82 -30.68
N ALA A 361 39.45 4.49 -31.30
CA ALA A 361 38.41 3.67 -30.68
C ALA A 361 38.84 2.21 -30.49
N ALA A 362 38.55 1.64 -29.32
CA ALA A 362 38.82 0.23 -29.01
C ALA A 362 37.57 -0.65 -29.21
N SER A 363 37.49 -1.33 -30.36
CA SER A 363 36.52 -2.40 -30.58
C SER A 363 37.04 -3.72 -29.99
N ALA A 364 36.50 -4.14 -28.85
CA ALA A 364 36.89 -5.38 -28.19
C ALA A 364 36.03 -6.58 -28.66
N ALA A 365 36.55 -7.34 -29.61
CA ALA A 365 36.13 -8.72 -29.84
C ALA A 365 37.23 -9.65 -29.30
N SER A 366 36.85 -10.68 -28.53
CA SER A 366 37.76 -11.72 -28.08
C SER A 366 37.12 -13.10 -28.27
N SER A 367 37.88 -14.01 -28.87
CA SER A 367 37.48 -15.40 -29.12
C SER A 367 38.29 -16.35 -28.26
N ALA A 368 37.75 -17.56 -28.09
CA ALA A 368 38.22 -18.60 -27.18
C ALA A 368 39.73 -18.94 -27.26
N ALA A 369 40.26 -19.41 -26.13
CA ALA A 369 41.40 -20.32 -26.07
C ALA A 369 41.04 -21.49 -25.13
N SER A 370 41.38 -22.71 -25.53
CA SER A 370 40.97 -23.96 -24.86
C SER A 370 42.17 -24.76 -24.37
N ALA A 371 41.99 -25.58 -23.33
CA ALA A 371 42.94 -26.63 -22.95
C ALA A 371 42.22 -27.89 -22.45
N ALA A 372 42.62 -29.06 -22.97
CA ALA A 372 42.34 -30.39 -22.42
C ALA A 372 43.55 -30.85 -21.56
N SER A 373 43.64 -32.00 -20.88
CA SER A 373 42.96 -33.32 -20.92
C SER A 373 43.17 -34.04 -19.55
N ALA A 374 42.84 -35.31 -19.25
CA ALA A 374 42.44 -36.46 -20.06
C ALA A 374 41.66 -37.56 -19.27
N SER A 375 40.78 -38.27 -20.00
CA SER A 375 40.48 -39.73 -19.96
C SER A 375 40.42 -40.59 -18.68
N SER A 376 39.40 -41.48 -18.69
CA SER A 376 39.28 -42.81 -18.04
C SER A 376 38.90 -42.88 -16.55
N GLY A 377 38.12 -43.88 -16.09
CA GLY A 377 37.29 -44.81 -16.88
C GLY A 377 36.75 -46.06 -16.15
N GLY A 378 35.43 -46.16 -16.00
CA GLY A 378 34.69 -47.41 -15.76
C GLY A 378 34.71 -48.02 -14.33
N GLY A 379 33.80 -48.96 -14.07
CA GLY A 379 33.86 -49.88 -12.92
C GLY A 379 32.71 -49.79 -11.91
N SER A 380 31.87 -50.83 -11.86
CA SER A 380 30.86 -51.06 -10.81
C SER A 380 31.42 -51.86 -9.63
N GLY A 381 30.95 -51.60 -8.40
CA GLY A 381 31.18 -52.50 -7.27
C GLY A 381 30.62 -51.96 -5.96
N ALA A 382 30.02 -52.83 -5.13
CA ALA A 382 29.49 -52.49 -3.81
C ALA A 382 30.09 -53.41 -2.74
N ALA A 383 30.53 -52.84 -1.62
CA ALA A 383 30.82 -53.53 -0.37
C ALA A 383 30.82 -52.53 0.80
N SER A 384 30.46 -53.01 2.00
CA SER A 384 30.32 -52.23 3.24
C SER A 384 31.28 -52.71 4.32
N VAL A 385 31.70 -51.81 5.24
CA VAL A 385 32.16 -52.06 6.63
C VAL A 385 32.36 -50.65 7.27
N VAL A 386 31.52 -50.16 8.21
CA VAL A 386 31.59 -50.21 9.70
C VAL A 386 33.01 -50.12 10.30
N GLU A 387 33.36 -49.52 11.44
CA GLU A 387 32.71 -48.85 12.60
C GLU A 387 33.85 -48.08 13.35
N ALA A 388 33.74 -47.12 14.28
CA ALA A 388 32.71 -46.23 14.87
C ALA A 388 33.50 -45.11 15.64
N ASP A 389 32.99 -44.07 16.32
CA ASP A 389 31.68 -43.41 16.53
C ASP A 389 31.93 -41.96 17.04
N ALA A 390 30.96 -41.03 16.95
CA ALA A 390 30.99 -39.72 17.62
C ALA A 390 29.58 -39.05 17.70
N VAL A 391 28.79 -39.38 18.72
CA VAL A 391 27.41 -38.86 18.88
C VAL A 391 27.36 -37.43 19.46
N ILE A 392 26.78 -36.49 18.72
CA ILE A 392 26.08 -35.29 19.22
C ILE A 392 24.81 -35.12 18.37
N GLU A 393 23.65 -34.92 19.02
CA GLU A 393 22.34 -34.90 18.35
C GLU A 393 22.05 -33.60 17.59
N GLU A 394 21.54 -33.70 16.36
CA GLU A 394 20.86 -32.59 15.68
C GLU A 394 19.47 -32.37 16.30
N SER A 395 19.27 -31.25 16.99
CA SER A 395 17.93 -30.87 17.46
C SER A 395 17.14 -30.16 16.36
N SER A 396 16.02 -30.76 15.95
CA SER A 396 15.17 -30.25 14.87
C SER A 396 14.31 -29.07 15.35
N ALA A 397 14.54 -27.89 14.74
CA ALA A 397 13.82 -26.65 15.05
C ALA A 397 12.36 -26.67 14.53
N THR A 398 11.54 -27.51 15.16
CA THR A 398 10.12 -27.67 14.81
C THR A 398 9.32 -26.41 15.13
N THR A 399 8.64 -25.86 14.13
CA THR A 399 7.82 -24.65 14.27
C THR A 399 6.62 -24.89 15.17
N LEU A 400 6.70 -24.47 16.44
CA LEU A 400 5.60 -24.58 17.39
C LEU A 400 4.49 -23.56 17.10
N VAL A 401 3.49 -24.01 16.33
CA VAL A 401 2.21 -23.32 16.18
C VAL A 401 1.50 -23.28 17.55
N SER A 402 1.43 -22.10 18.16
CA SER A 402 0.71 -21.86 19.40
C SER A 402 -0.81 -21.88 19.19
N LYS A 403 -1.36 -23.08 19.05
CA LYS A 403 -2.80 -23.35 18.96
C LYS A 403 -3.50 -22.84 20.22
N ALA A 404 -4.23 -21.73 20.10
CA ALA A 404 -5.06 -21.21 21.19
C ALA A 404 -6.08 -22.29 21.65
N PRO A 405 -6.27 -22.49 22.96
CA PRO A 405 -7.30 -23.38 23.46
C PRO A 405 -8.70 -22.80 23.15
N PRO A 406 -9.73 -23.66 22.98
CA PRO A 406 -11.09 -23.18 22.76
C PRO A 406 -11.60 -22.39 23.98
N ALA A 407 -12.41 -21.36 23.73
CA ALA A 407 -13.18 -20.71 24.78
C ALA A 407 -14.11 -21.76 25.44
N ARG A 408 -14.09 -21.84 26.77
CA ARG A 408 -15.06 -22.62 27.55
C ARG A 408 -16.31 -21.80 27.83
N GLU A 409 -17.40 -22.51 28.06
CA GLU A 409 -18.75 -21.97 28.23
C GLU A 409 -18.89 -21.08 29.46
N GLU A 410 -19.86 -20.17 29.44
CA GLU A 410 -20.28 -19.42 30.64
C GLU A 410 -20.98 -20.37 31.62
N GLY A 411 -20.41 -20.56 32.81
CA GLY A 411 -20.91 -21.48 33.82
C GLY A 411 -20.91 -20.89 35.23
N SER A 412 -22.10 -20.56 35.73
CA SER A 412 -22.52 -20.41 37.14
C SER A 412 -21.51 -19.88 38.19
N SER A 413 -21.77 -18.64 38.65
CA SER A 413 -21.73 -18.20 40.06
C SER A 413 -20.66 -18.78 41.02
N GLY A 414 -19.63 -17.98 41.37
CA GLY A 414 -18.70 -18.28 42.47
C GLY A 414 -17.80 -17.11 42.89
N SER A 415 -18.12 -16.48 44.02
CA SER A 415 -17.27 -15.62 44.88
C SER A 415 -16.12 -14.78 44.27
N GLY A 416 -16.27 -13.45 44.31
CA GLY A 416 -15.25 -12.58 44.89
C GLY A 416 -14.02 -12.16 44.05
N SER A 417 -14.07 -12.19 42.71
CA SER A 417 -13.01 -11.59 41.89
C SER A 417 -13.15 -10.07 41.76
N THR A 418 -12.05 -9.35 42.01
CA THR A 418 -11.93 -7.92 41.66
C THR A 418 -11.90 -7.75 40.13
N PRO A 419 -12.60 -6.76 39.54
CA PRO A 419 -12.54 -6.53 38.10
C PRO A 419 -11.11 -6.20 37.64
N ARG A 420 -10.56 -6.99 36.71
CA ARG A 420 -9.23 -6.71 36.12
C ARG A 420 -9.34 -5.43 35.27
N PRO A 421 -8.49 -4.42 35.47
CA PRO A 421 -8.56 -3.17 34.71
C PRO A 421 -8.24 -3.42 33.23
N ARG A 422 -8.71 -2.55 32.34
CA ARG A 422 -8.43 -2.66 30.89
C ARG A 422 -7.00 -2.24 30.54
N TYR A 423 -6.43 -1.33 31.33
CA TYR A 423 -5.10 -0.76 31.14
C TYR A 423 -4.37 -0.66 32.48
N PHE A 424 -3.04 -0.64 32.42
CA PHE A 424 -2.17 -0.24 33.52
C PHE A 424 -1.38 1.00 33.12
N LEU A 425 -1.14 1.91 34.05
CA LEU A 425 -0.13 2.95 33.87
C LEU A 425 1.22 2.35 34.28
N VAL A 426 2.20 2.39 33.38
CA VAL A 426 3.58 1.96 33.65
C VAL A 426 4.50 3.17 33.60
N LYS A 427 5.32 3.31 34.64
CA LYS A 427 6.31 4.37 34.79
C LYS A 427 7.70 3.77 34.95
N ILE A 428 8.70 4.41 34.35
CA ILE A 428 10.11 4.07 34.48
C ILE A 428 10.84 5.35 34.89
N THR A 429 11.51 5.32 36.04
CA THR A 429 12.16 6.49 36.64
C THR A 429 13.63 6.18 36.92
N ASP A 430 14.54 7.02 36.46
CA ASP A 430 15.98 6.89 36.72
C ASP A 430 16.28 7.11 38.21
N LYS A 431 16.91 6.14 38.88
CA LYS A 431 17.14 6.23 40.33
C LYS A 431 18.25 7.21 40.72
N SER A 432 19.10 7.63 39.78
CA SER A 432 20.22 8.55 40.05
C SER A 432 19.77 10.01 40.14
N ASN A 433 18.67 10.37 39.47
CA ASN A 433 18.23 11.76 39.28
C ASN A 433 16.71 11.96 39.41
N GLY A 434 15.90 10.90 39.51
CA GLY A 434 14.46 10.97 39.69
C GLY A 434 13.66 11.32 38.43
N VAL A 435 14.28 11.37 37.25
CA VAL A 435 13.61 11.71 35.99
C VAL A 435 12.84 10.51 35.44
N ALA A 436 11.57 10.72 35.10
CA ALA A 436 10.76 9.74 34.40
C ALA A 436 11.26 9.58 32.94
N LYS A 437 11.80 8.41 32.61
CA LYS A 437 12.21 8.02 31.24
C LYS A 437 11.03 7.53 30.40
N LEU A 438 10.00 6.98 31.03
CA LEU A 438 8.76 6.56 30.38
C LEU A 438 7.59 6.69 31.36
N GLU A 439 6.43 7.14 30.89
CA GLU A 439 5.16 7.08 31.61
C GLU A 439 4.04 6.89 30.58
N THR A 440 3.43 5.70 30.54
CA THR A 440 2.53 5.30 29.45
C THR A 440 1.48 4.28 29.87
N ARG A 441 0.35 4.23 29.14
CA ARG A 441 -0.77 3.32 29.38
C ARG A 441 -0.63 2.06 28.52
N ILE A 442 -0.68 0.89 29.14
CA ILE A 442 -0.44 -0.41 28.49
C ILE A 442 -1.67 -1.32 28.68
N PRO A 443 -2.19 -1.96 27.62
CA PRO A 443 -3.32 -2.90 27.73
C PRO A 443 -3.02 -4.06 28.69
N ALA A 444 -4.00 -4.45 29.51
CA ALA A 444 -3.81 -5.50 30.51
C ALA A 444 -3.45 -6.88 29.92
N ASN A 445 -3.81 -7.15 28.66
CA ASN A 445 -3.43 -8.35 27.91
C ASN A 445 -2.05 -8.25 27.23
N PHE A 446 -1.35 -7.11 27.33
CA PHE A 446 -0.02 -6.90 26.76
C PHE A 446 1.09 -6.93 27.82
N MET A 447 0.77 -7.08 29.11
CA MET A 447 1.76 -6.96 30.20
C MET A 447 2.90 -8.00 30.15
N ALA A 448 2.68 -9.17 29.56
CA ALA A 448 3.74 -10.15 29.29
C ALA A 448 4.76 -9.66 28.24
N GLY A 449 4.36 -8.76 27.34
CA GLY A 449 5.22 -8.13 26.33
C GLY A 449 6.07 -6.95 26.86
N LEU A 450 5.93 -6.58 28.14
CA LEU A 450 6.67 -5.43 28.71
C LEU A 450 8.19 -5.62 28.66
N THR A 451 8.66 -6.87 28.69
CA THR A 451 10.09 -7.26 28.56
C THR A 451 10.68 -6.88 27.20
N ALA A 452 9.87 -6.77 26.14
CA ALA A 452 10.31 -6.30 24.83
C ALA A 452 10.43 -4.77 24.74
N LEU A 453 9.68 -4.03 25.58
CA LEU A 453 9.80 -2.57 25.72
C LEU A 453 10.89 -2.17 26.72
N VAL A 454 11.20 -3.05 27.68
CA VAL A 454 12.16 -2.80 28.77
C VAL A 454 13.09 -4.02 28.91
N PRO A 455 14.20 -4.08 28.13
CA PRO A 455 15.12 -5.22 28.19
C PRO A 455 15.73 -5.45 29.60
N ALA A 456 15.84 -4.39 30.42
CA ALA A 456 16.37 -4.44 31.77
C ALA A 456 15.48 -5.16 32.81
N VAL A 457 14.32 -5.70 32.40
CA VAL A 457 13.46 -6.61 33.19
C VAL A 457 13.24 -7.97 32.51
N ALA A 458 14.05 -8.32 31.51
CA ALA A 458 14.03 -9.65 30.93
C ALA A 458 14.23 -10.73 32.01
N GLY A 459 13.40 -11.78 31.98
CA GLY A 459 13.37 -12.83 33.01
C GLY A 459 12.45 -12.56 34.20
N VAL A 460 11.95 -11.32 34.40
CA VAL A 460 11.00 -11.01 35.48
C VAL A 460 9.56 -11.30 35.02
N ASN A 461 8.86 -12.19 35.72
CA ASN A 461 7.46 -12.53 35.43
C ASN A 461 6.49 -11.48 36.01
N ILE A 462 6.44 -10.31 35.35
CA ILE A 462 5.64 -9.15 35.73
C ILE A 462 4.14 -9.46 35.77
N GLU A 463 3.61 -10.30 34.86
CA GLU A 463 2.20 -10.68 34.91
C GLU A 463 1.88 -11.50 36.18
N SER A 464 2.75 -12.41 36.61
CA SER A 464 2.59 -13.11 37.88
C SER A 464 2.56 -12.14 39.07
N MET A 465 3.49 -11.16 39.11
CA MET A 465 3.53 -10.15 40.16
C MET A 465 2.26 -9.30 40.22
N ILE A 466 1.75 -8.85 39.06
CA ILE A 466 0.48 -8.11 38.95
C ILE A 466 -0.69 -8.97 39.43
N ASN A 467 -0.73 -10.25 39.05
CA ASN A 467 -1.82 -11.15 39.40
C ASN A 467 -1.85 -11.53 40.89
N SER A 468 -0.70 -11.63 41.56
CA SER A 468 -0.63 -11.76 43.03
C SER A 468 -1.05 -10.46 43.71
N ALA A 469 -0.45 -9.33 43.33
CA ALA A 469 -0.78 -8.02 43.92
C ALA A 469 -2.27 -7.68 43.79
N MET A 470 -2.92 -8.02 42.68
CA MET A 470 -4.37 -7.84 42.47
C MET A 470 -5.26 -8.70 43.37
N ARG A 471 -4.79 -9.87 43.81
CA ARG A 471 -5.50 -10.74 44.77
C ARG A 471 -5.33 -10.26 46.21
N GLU A 472 -4.19 -9.65 46.50
CA GLU A 472 -3.79 -9.20 47.84
C GLU A 472 -4.20 -7.74 48.15
N ARG A 473 -4.67 -6.96 47.15
CA ARG A 473 -4.99 -5.52 47.28
C ARG A 473 -6.26 -5.24 48.09
N THR A 474 -6.16 -5.37 49.41
CA THR A 474 -7.22 -5.00 50.37
C THR A 474 -6.94 -3.65 51.04
N GLY A 475 -7.72 -2.61 50.70
CA GLY A 475 -7.79 -1.36 51.47
C GLY A 475 -6.58 -0.40 51.45
N GLY A 476 -5.58 -0.62 50.57
CA GLY A 476 -4.44 0.31 50.40
C GLY A 476 -4.77 1.57 49.60
N ASP A 477 -3.82 2.52 49.53
CA ASP A 477 -3.93 3.74 48.71
C ASP A 477 -4.18 3.37 47.23
N PRO A 478 -5.29 3.83 46.61
CA PRO A 478 -5.58 3.55 45.21
C PRO A 478 -4.50 4.07 44.24
N LYS A 479 -3.72 5.09 44.64
CA LYS A 479 -2.63 5.69 43.83
C LYS A 479 -1.27 5.03 44.02
N ALA A 480 -1.11 4.12 44.98
CA ALA A 480 0.13 3.38 45.15
C ALA A 480 0.37 2.37 44.01
N PRO A 481 1.62 2.14 43.57
CA PRO A 481 1.93 1.14 42.56
C PRO A 481 1.69 -0.27 43.11
N ILE A 482 1.11 -1.15 42.29
CA ILE A 482 0.92 -2.58 42.61
C ILE A 482 2.17 -3.42 42.32
N VAL A 483 3.07 -2.93 41.49
CA VAL A 483 4.42 -3.50 41.30
C VAL A 483 5.40 -2.33 41.30
N SER A 484 6.45 -2.43 42.12
CA SER A 484 7.54 -1.47 42.21
C SER A 484 8.83 -2.27 42.31
N LEU A 485 9.67 -2.24 41.28
CA LEU A 485 10.91 -3.01 41.23
C LEU A 485 12.08 -2.19 40.70
N ASP A 486 13.29 -2.56 41.11
CA ASP A 486 14.53 -2.03 40.57
C ASP A 486 14.96 -2.87 39.37
N THR A 487 15.35 -2.21 38.28
CA THR A 487 15.81 -2.83 37.04
C THR A 487 17.34 -2.92 37.00
N GLY A 488 17.87 -3.84 36.19
CA GLY A 488 19.32 -4.01 36.04
C GLY A 488 20.06 -2.80 35.45
N SER A 489 19.36 -1.81 34.87
CA SER A 489 19.93 -0.58 34.31
C SER A 489 20.04 0.58 35.32
N GLY A 490 19.62 0.38 36.57
CA GLY A 490 19.56 1.45 37.58
C GLY A 490 18.29 2.31 37.52
N ASP A 491 17.29 1.89 36.72
CA ASP A 491 15.95 2.49 36.72
C ASP A 491 15.01 1.78 37.69
N LYS A 492 14.00 2.48 38.19
CA LYS A 492 12.87 1.92 38.92
C LYS A 492 11.67 1.78 37.98
N LEU A 493 11.09 0.59 37.90
CA LEU A 493 9.84 0.34 37.17
C LEU A 493 8.68 0.26 38.15
N GLU A 494 7.61 1.00 37.87
CA GLU A 494 6.39 1.07 38.68
C GLU A 494 5.16 0.82 37.80
N VAL A 495 4.25 -0.03 38.27
CA VAL A 495 2.97 -0.34 37.61
C VAL A 495 1.83 0.07 38.53
N PHE A 496 0.91 0.89 38.02
CA PHE A 496 -0.24 1.42 38.75
C PHE A 496 -1.54 0.92 38.15
N VAL A 497 -2.54 0.74 39.02
CA VAL A 497 -3.91 0.44 38.59
C VAL A 497 -4.59 1.74 38.18
N GLU A 498 -4.94 1.83 36.91
CA GLU A 498 -5.86 2.86 36.43
C GLU A 498 -7.30 2.39 36.74
N MET A 499 -8.05 3.19 37.51
CA MET A 499 -9.42 2.92 37.92
C MET A 499 -10.41 3.78 37.12
#